data_AF-A0A5A7NBJ6-F1
#
_entry.id   AF-A0A5A7NBJ6-F1
#
_cell.length_a   1.000
_cell.length_b   1.000
_cell.length_c   1.000
_cell.angle_alpha   90.00
_cell.angle_beta   90.00
_cell.angle_gamma   90.00
#
_symmetry.space_group_name_H-M   'P 1'
#
loop_
_entity.id
_entity.type
_entity.pdbx_description
1 polymer ?
#
loop_
_entity_poly.entity_id
_entity_poly.type
_entity_poly.pdbx_seq_one_letter_code
_entity_poly.pdbx_strand_id
1 'polypeptide(L)'
;MNVQGWLILAGLFLTLITFIIQTRLANRTRLGEIYQELEVASNEVFRFEAEHADRLAPFLQETPPSETLPASDRLIADNRLFQILNLFEIATRFRRKRFFEPDVYASWVAWQFDLLQNWYFRAVWPTICDNYTSDLRHIFDQPVADHDDDVPFAQQKTDFYLHVAKTLDCLTIAALAKSFKAAGVVAKKTRKKQIDYELSCSINPRISTASPIFWPKP
;
A
#
# COMPACT_ATOMS: atom_id res chain seq x y z
N MET A 1 -33.00 49.25 -2.03
CA MET A 1 -32.14 48.65 -3.06
C MET A 1 -32.98 48.44 -4.30
N ASN A 2 -32.60 49.03 -5.45
CA ASN A 2 -33.46 49.04 -6.65
C ASN A 2 -33.42 47.68 -7.36
N VAL A 3 -34.48 47.36 -8.12
CA VAL A 3 -34.64 46.09 -8.86
C VAL A 3 -33.41 45.73 -9.70
N GLN A 4 -32.76 46.73 -10.30
CA GLN A 4 -31.52 46.56 -11.06
C GLN A 4 -30.36 45.98 -10.21
N GLY A 5 -30.23 46.39 -8.95
CA GLY A 5 -29.19 45.87 -8.05
C GLY A 5 -29.41 44.40 -7.71
N TRP A 6 -30.67 43.97 -7.56
CA TRP A 6 -31.02 42.57 -7.35
C TRP A 6 -30.74 41.70 -8.59
N LEU A 7 -30.99 42.21 -9.79
CA LEU A 7 -30.69 41.50 -11.04
C LEU A 7 -29.19 41.30 -11.24
N ILE A 8 -28.37 42.30 -10.93
CA ILE A 8 -26.90 42.19 -11.01
C ILE A 8 -26.38 41.16 -10.00
N LEU A 9 -26.87 41.20 -8.76
CA LEU A 9 -26.51 40.22 -7.72
C LEU A 9 -26.92 38.80 -8.11
N ALA A 10 -28.12 38.61 -8.64
CA ALA A 10 -28.58 37.31 -9.13
C ALA A 10 -27.72 36.79 -10.28
N GLY A 11 -27.32 37.67 -11.22
CA GLY A 11 -26.40 37.33 -12.31
C GLY A 11 -25.03 36.89 -11.81
N LEU A 12 -24.42 37.64 -10.88
CA LEU A 12 -23.13 37.30 -10.27
C LEU A 12 -23.18 36.00 -9.46
N PHE A 13 -24.31 35.76 -8.78
CA PHE A 13 -24.50 34.53 -8.03
C PHE A 13 -24.62 33.31 -8.95
N LEU A 14 -25.37 33.45 -10.05
CA LEU A 14 -25.52 32.40 -11.05
C LEU A 14 -24.17 32.08 -11.74
N THR A 15 -23.36 33.09 -12.08
CA THR A 15 -22.04 32.86 -12.68
C THR A 15 -21.08 32.20 -11.69
N LEU A 16 -21.10 32.60 -10.41
CA LEU A 16 -20.29 31.95 -9.37
C LEU A 16 -20.68 30.47 -9.18
N ILE A 17 -21.97 30.16 -9.13
CA ILE A 17 -22.45 28.77 -9.04
C ILE A 17 -21.99 27.98 -10.27
N THR A 18 -22.17 28.54 -11.46
CA THR A 18 -21.78 27.88 -12.71
C THR A 18 -20.28 27.63 -12.75
N PHE A 19 -19.46 28.60 -12.33
CA PHE A 19 -18.01 28.47 -12.21
C PHE A 19 -17.61 27.36 -11.22
N ILE A 20 -18.25 27.30 -10.05
CA ILE A 20 -18.00 26.24 -9.05
C ILE A 20 -18.37 24.86 -9.63
N ILE A 21 -19.51 24.73 -10.31
CA ILE A 21 -19.94 23.47 -10.93
C ILE A 21 -18.97 23.05 -12.04
N GLN A 22 -18.61 23.96 -12.96
CA GLN A 22 -17.67 23.69 -14.03
C GLN A 22 -16.29 23.28 -13.49
N THR A 23 -15.80 23.99 -12.48
CA THR A 23 -14.53 23.66 -11.82
C THR A 23 -14.58 22.27 -11.19
N ARG A 24 -15.70 21.90 -10.56
CA ARG A 24 -15.88 20.55 -10.00
C ARG A 24 -15.93 19.47 -11.08
N LEU A 25 -16.64 19.71 -12.18
CA LEU A 25 -16.72 18.76 -13.30
C LEU A 25 -15.35 18.57 -13.97
N ALA A 26 -14.65 19.67 -14.28
CA ALA A 26 -13.32 19.63 -14.86
C ALA A 26 -12.32 18.88 -13.95
N ASN A 27 -12.38 19.11 -12.63
CA ASN A 27 -11.58 18.36 -11.68
C ASN A 27 -11.91 16.87 -11.70
N ARG A 28 -13.19 16.46 -11.76
CA ARG A 28 -13.56 15.05 -11.83
C ARG A 28 -13.06 14.36 -13.10
N THR A 29 -13.13 15.02 -14.25
CA THR A 29 -12.58 14.47 -15.50
C THR A 29 -11.07 14.29 -15.40
N ARG A 30 -10.36 15.31 -14.93
CA ARG A 30 -8.91 15.26 -14.75
C ARG A 30 -8.47 14.16 -13.77
N LEU A 31 -9.25 13.94 -12.72
CA LEU A 31 -9.02 12.83 -11.79
C LEU A 31 -9.15 11.49 -12.50
N GLY A 32 -10.21 11.29 -13.30
CA GLY A 32 -10.40 10.08 -14.09
C GLY A 32 -9.24 9.79 -15.04
N GLU A 33 -8.76 10.82 -15.75
CA GLU A 33 -7.59 10.72 -16.63
C GLU A 33 -6.33 10.27 -15.87
N ILE A 34 -6.07 10.89 -14.71
CA ILE A 34 -4.93 10.54 -13.85
C ILE A 34 -5.02 9.08 -13.38
N TYR A 35 -6.20 8.62 -12.95
CA TYR A 35 -6.37 7.22 -12.54
C TYR A 35 -6.11 6.26 -13.69
N GLN A 36 -6.66 6.56 -14.87
CA GLN A 36 -6.48 5.73 -16.04
C GLN A 36 -5.01 5.66 -16.46
N GLU A 37 -4.28 6.78 -16.44
CA GLU A 37 -2.84 6.81 -16.72
C GLU A 37 -2.05 5.97 -15.70
N LEU A 38 -2.37 6.09 -14.42
CA LEU A 38 -1.73 5.32 -13.35
C LEU A 38 -2.04 3.82 -13.46
N GLU A 39 -3.26 3.45 -13.84
CA GLU A 39 -3.65 2.06 -14.09
C GLU A 39 -2.89 1.47 -15.27
N VAL A 40 -2.82 2.19 -16.40
CA VAL A 40 -2.05 1.76 -17.58
C VAL A 40 -0.57 1.63 -17.22
N ALA A 41 0.01 2.61 -16.53
CA ALA A 41 1.41 2.55 -16.10
C ALA A 41 1.68 1.38 -15.13
N SER A 42 0.74 1.06 -14.24
CA SER A 42 0.86 -0.12 -13.36
C SER A 42 0.82 -1.43 -14.14
N ASN A 43 -0.03 -1.53 -15.17
CA ASN A 43 -0.11 -2.71 -16.04
C ASN A 43 1.20 -2.93 -16.82
N GLU A 44 1.87 -1.86 -17.23
CA GLU A 44 3.18 -1.94 -17.86
C GLU A 44 4.25 -2.52 -16.92
N VAL A 45 4.24 -2.14 -15.64
CA VAL A 45 5.11 -2.74 -14.62
C VAL A 45 4.82 -4.23 -14.47
N PHE A 46 3.55 -4.63 -14.36
CA PHE A 46 3.19 -6.04 -14.24
C PHE A 46 3.57 -6.85 -15.47
N ARG A 47 3.42 -6.28 -16.67
CA ARG A 47 3.85 -6.93 -17.91
C ARG A 47 5.36 -7.12 -17.93
N PHE A 48 6.12 -6.10 -17.53
CA PHE A 48 7.57 -6.16 -17.44
C PHE A 48 8.03 -7.23 -16.43
N GLU A 49 7.38 -7.32 -15.27
CA GLU A 49 7.64 -8.36 -14.27
C GLU A 49 7.36 -9.76 -14.80
N ALA A 50 6.22 -9.95 -15.48
CA ALA A 50 5.85 -11.23 -16.05
C ALA A 50 6.85 -11.69 -17.13
N GLU A 51 7.31 -10.77 -17.98
CA GLU A 51 8.29 -11.05 -19.03
C GLU A 51 9.67 -11.45 -18.47
N HIS A 52 10.04 -10.91 -17.30
CA HIS A 52 11.36 -11.10 -16.70
C HIS A 52 11.34 -11.91 -15.40
N ALA A 53 10.26 -12.64 -15.13
CA ALA A 53 9.98 -13.26 -13.83
C ALA A 53 11.14 -14.11 -13.30
N ASP A 54 11.70 -14.99 -14.13
CA ASP A 54 12.80 -15.88 -13.73
C ASP A 54 14.06 -15.11 -13.32
N ARG A 55 14.34 -13.99 -14.00
CA ARG A 55 15.53 -13.16 -13.77
C ARG A 55 15.35 -12.23 -12.58
N LEU A 56 14.10 -11.83 -12.30
CA LEU A 56 13.74 -11.00 -11.15
C LEU A 56 13.61 -11.80 -9.87
N ALA A 57 13.23 -13.08 -9.93
CA ALA A 57 12.92 -13.92 -8.77
C ALA A 57 13.98 -13.87 -7.64
N PRO A 58 15.30 -13.86 -7.91
CA PRO A 58 16.30 -13.75 -6.84
C PRO A 58 16.31 -12.39 -6.13
N PHE A 59 15.93 -11.31 -6.81
CA PHE A 59 15.89 -9.94 -6.27
C PHE A 59 14.62 -9.65 -5.46
N LEU A 60 13.58 -10.46 -5.64
CA LEU A 60 12.29 -10.35 -4.94
C LEU A 60 12.23 -11.18 -3.64
N GLN A 61 13.33 -11.84 -3.27
CA GLN A 61 13.40 -12.61 -2.02
C GLN A 61 13.57 -11.69 -0.81
N GLU A 62 13.27 -12.22 0.37
CA GLU A 62 13.48 -11.52 1.65
C GLU A 62 14.96 -11.39 2.01
N THR A 63 15.77 -12.38 1.61
CA THR A 63 17.19 -12.47 1.91
C THR A 63 18.03 -12.56 0.62
N PRO A 64 19.26 -12.01 0.61
CA PRO A 64 20.13 -12.12 -0.54
C PRO A 64 20.51 -13.58 -0.83
N PRO A 65 20.59 -13.98 -2.11
CA PRO A 65 21.12 -15.29 -2.45
C PRO A 65 22.61 -15.38 -2.09
N SER A 66 23.09 -16.60 -1.85
CA SER A 66 24.51 -16.87 -1.61
C SER A 66 25.38 -16.70 -2.86
N GLU A 67 24.79 -16.84 -4.04
CA GLU A 67 25.46 -16.72 -5.33
C GLU A 67 25.47 -15.28 -5.82
N THR A 68 26.54 -14.90 -6.52
CA THR A 68 26.63 -13.59 -7.16
C THR A 68 25.72 -13.56 -8.38
N LEU A 69 24.79 -12.60 -8.39
CA LEU A 69 23.84 -12.44 -9.49
C LEU A 69 24.48 -11.75 -10.71
N PRO A 70 24.06 -12.08 -11.96
CA PRO A 70 24.55 -11.44 -13.16
C PRO A 70 24.28 -9.93 -13.18
N ALA A 71 25.26 -9.14 -13.62
CA ALA A 71 25.11 -7.69 -13.76
C ALA A 71 23.95 -7.30 -14.71
N SER A 72 23.70 -8.10 -15.74
CA SER A 72 22.56 -7.91 -16.66
C SER A 72 21.21 -8.04 -15.97
N ASP A 73 21.10 -8.91 -14.97
CA ASP A 73 19.84 -9.13 -14.23
C ASP A 73 19.64 -8.01 -13.21
N ARG A 74 20.75 -7.49 -12.66
CA ARG A 74 20.73 -6.30 -11.82
C ARG A 74 20.13 -5.10 -12.54
N LEU A 75 20.50 -4.87 -13.80
CA LEU A 75 19.93 -3.77 -14.61
C LEU A 75 18.40 -3.91 -14.79
N ILE A 76 17.89 -5.14 -14.86
CA ILE A 76 16.45 -5.41 -14.96
C ILE A 76 15.76 -5.17 -13.63
N ALA A 77 16.36 -5.61 -12.53
CA ALA A 77 15.88 -5.34 -11.19
C ALA A 77 15.84 -3.84 -10.89
N ASP A 78 16.88 -3.09 -11.28
CA ASP A 78 16.93 -1.63 -11.16
C ASP A 78 15.82 -0.97 -11.98
N ASN A 79 15.65 -1.38 -13.24
CA ASN A 79 14.60 -0.83 -14.10
C ASN A 79 13.20 -1.06 -13.48
N ARG A 80 12.91 -2.29 -13.04
CA ARG A 80 11.66 -2.60 -12.32
C ARG A 80 11.49 -1.69 -11.10
N LEU A 81 12.53 -1.60 -10.27
CA LEU A 81 12.48 -0.82 -9.03
C LEU A 81 12.18 0.66 -9.32
N PHE A 82 12.87 1.25 -10.29
CA PHE A 82 12.64 2.64 -10.68
C PHE A 82 11.24 2.86 -11.24
N GLN A 83 10.70 1.94 -12.03
CA GLN A 83 9.32 2.05 -12.51
C GLN A 83 8.31 2.05 -11.36
N ILE A 84 8.46 1.13 -10.39
CA ILE A 84 7.58 1.07 -9.20
C ILE A 84 7.70 2.35 -8.38
N LEU A 85 8.91 2.80 -8.08
CA LEU A 85 9.14 3.99 -7.24
C LEU A 85 8.66 5.26 -7.92
N ASN A 86 8.90 5.44 -9.22
CA ASN A 86 8.42 6.59 -9.99
C ASN A 86 6.89 6.64 -10.04
N LEU A 87 6.26 5.48 -10.27
CA LEU A 87 4.80 5.35 -10.27
C LEU A 87 4.23 5.70 -8.89
N PHE A 88 4.82 5.15 -7.82
CA PHE A 88 4.34 5.39 -6.47
C PHE A 88 4.61 6.82 -5.99
N GLU A 89 5.69 7.46 -6.43
CA GLU A 89 5.94 8.89 -6.19
C GLU A 89 4.80 9.75 -6.73
N ILE A 90 4.40 9.52 -7.98
CA ILE A 90 3.29 10.27 -8.61
C ILE A 90 1.99 10.05 -7.82
N ALA A 91 1.67 8.80 -7.50
CA ALA A 91 0.50 8.46 -6.69
C ALA A 91 0.53 9.16 -5.32
N THR A 92 1.69 9.18 -4.66
CA THR A 92 1.90 9.83 -3.36
C THR A 92 1.69 11.33 -3.42
N ARG A 93 2.20 11.99 -4.48
CA ARG A 93 1.98 13.42 -4.70
C ARG A 93 0.50 13.74 -4.93
N PHE A 94 -0.22 12.92 -5.68
CA PHE A 94 -1.67 13.09 -5.86
C PHE A 94 -2.44 12.84 -4.56
N ARG A 95 -2.03 11.87 -3.76
CA ARG A 95 -2.62 11.62 -2.44
C ARG A 95 -2.44 12.81 -1.52
N ARG A 96 -1.24 13.41 -1.47
CA ARG A 96 -0.97 14.61 -0.66
C ARG A 96 -1.85 15.79 -1.09
N LYS A 97 -2.07 15.96 -2.40
CA LYS A 97 -2.99 16.97 -2.95
C LYS A 97 -4.47 16.64 -2.79
N ARG A 98 -4.82 15.51 -2.15
CA ARG A 98 -6.21 15.00 -1.97
C ARG A 98 -6.96 14.77 -3.28
N PHE A 99 -6.21 14.52 -4.35
CA PHE A 99 -6.75 14.12 -5.64
C PHE A 99 -6.89 12.60 -5.76
N PHE A 100 -6.10 11.86 -5.00
CA PHE A 100 -6.16 10.41 -4.97
C PHE A 100 -7.01 9.91 -3.80
N GLU A 101 -7.94 9.00 -4.07
CA GLU A 101 -8.88 8.45 -3.11
C GLU A 101 -8.10 7.67 -2.03
N PRO A 102 -8.40 7.89 -0.73
CA PRO A 102 -7.69 7.22 0.34
C PRO A 102 -7.72 5.69 0.27
N ASP A 103 -8.84 5.07 -0.11
CA ASP A 103 -8.98 3.61 -0.16
C ASP A 103 -8.17 3.01 -1.31
N VAL A 104 -8.20 3.63 -2.49
CA VAL A 104 -7.36 3.23 -3.63
C VAL A 104 -5.89 3.41 -3.30
N TYR A 105 -5.50 4.50 -2.64
CA TYR A 105 -4.10 4.68 -2.26
C TYR A 105 -3.66 3.61 -1.25
N ALA A 106 -4.53 3.27 -0.30
CA ALA A 106 -4.24 2.27 0.72
C ALA A 106 -4.02 0.86 0.13
N SER A 107 -4.66 0.51 -0.98
CA SER A 107 -4.38 -0.75 -1.69
C SER A 107 -3.00 -0.75 -2.35
N TRP A 108 -2.51 0.41 -2.80
CA TRP A 108 -1.17 0.56 -3.39
C TRP A 108 -0.07 0.52 -2.33
N VAL A 109 -0.34 0.96 -1.11
CA VAL A 109 0.58 0.85 0.04
C VAL A 109 0.93 -0.63 0.33
N ALA A 110 0.04 -1.58 0.01
CA ALA A 110 0.33 -3.00 0.15
C ALA A 110 1.55 -3.41 -0.68
N TRP A 111 1.61 -2.98 -1.94
CA TRP A 111 2.71 -3.30 -2.85
C TRP A 111 4.04 -2.68 -2.39
N GLN A 112 3.96 -1.54 -1.71
CA GLN A 112 5.16 -0.89 -1.15
C GLN A 112 5.66 -1.59 0.11
N PHE A 113 4.75 -2.17 0.88
CA PHE A 113 5.14 -3.06 1.96
C PHE A 113 5.84 -4.30 1.40
N ASP A 114 5.29 -4.92 0.35
CA ASP A 114 5.93 -6.06 -0.31
C ASP A 114 7.30 -5.67 -0.88
N LEU A 115 7.44 -4.47 -1.45
CA LEU A 115 8.73 -3.94 -1.90
C LEU A 115 9.74 -3.80 -0.75
N LEU A 116 9.30 -3.33 0.42
CA LEU A 116 10.13 -3.23 1.62
C LEU A 116 10.67 -4.59 2.07
N GLN A 117 9.89 -5.66 1.87
CA GLN A 117 10.32 -7.03 2.20
C GLN A 117 11.42 -7.55 1.26
N ASN A 118 11.67 -6.93 0.11
CA ASN A 118 12.72 -7.38 -0.80
C ASN A 118 14.11 -6.94 -0.34
N TRP A 119 15.05 -7.88 -0.17
CA TRP A 119 16.43 -7.57 0.24
C TRP A 119 17.08 -6.56 -0.69
N TYR A 120 16.83 -6.69 -2.00
CA TYR A 120 17.48 -5.88 -3.02
C TYR A 120 17.07 -4.42 -2.91
N PHE A 121 15.78 -4.17 -2.66
CA PHE A 121 15.29 -2.82 -2.45
C PHE A 121 15.95 -2.18 -1.22
N ARG A 122 15.98 -2.89 -0.10
CA ARG A 122 16.61 -2.39 1.13
C ARG A 122 18.10 -2.07 0.93
N ALA A 123 18.81 -2.89 0.15
CA ALA A 123 20.22 -2.68 -0.16
C ALA A 123 20.47 -1.49 -1.09
N VAL A 124 19.58 -1.25 -2.07
CA VAL A 124 19.74 -0.20 -3.08
C VAL A 124 19.19 1.15 -2.61
N TRP A 125 18.12 1.18 -1.82
CA TRP A 125 17.44 2.41 -1.38
C TRP A 125 18.38 3.50 -0.86
N PRO A 126 19.35 3.22 0.06
CA PRO A 126 20.26 4.24 0.57
C PRO A 126 21.12 4.93 -0.50
N THR A 127 21.26 4.31 -1.68
CA THR A 127 22.06 4.85 -2.79
C THR A 127 21.23 5.65 -3.80
N ILE A 128 19.90 5.46 -3.82
CA ILE A 128 19.00 6.06 -4.82
C ILE A 128 18.00 7.04 -4.22
N CYS A 129 17.86 7.08 -2.89
CA CYS A 129 16.82 7.85 -2.20
C CYS A 129 16.85 9.35 -2.50
N ASP A 130 18.02 9.92 -2.80
CA ASP A 130 18.18 11.34 -3.13
C ASP A 130 17.58 11.73 -4.49
N ASN A 131 17.23 10.76 -5.34
CA ASN A 131 16.52 11.03 -6.60
C ASN A 131 15.02 11.25 -6.41
N TYR A 132 14.50 11.03 -5.20
CA TYR A 132 13.08 11.04 -4.91
C TYR A 132 12.67 12.19 -3.99
N THR A 133 11.40 12.57 -4.09
CA THR A 133 10.79 13.61 -3.26
C THR A 133 10.85 13.27 -1.77
N SER A 134 10.82 14.32 -0.94
CA SER A 134 10.79 14.18 0.52
C SER A 134 9.63 13.31 1.02
N ASP A 135 8.51 13.29 0.30
CA ASP A 135 7.38 12.42 0.60
C ASP A 135 7.74 10.94 0.53
N LEU A 136 8.28 10.53 -0.60
CA LEU A 136 8.67 9.14 -0.82
C LEU A 136 9.78 8.74 0.14
N ARG A 137 10.72 9.66 0.38
CA ARG A 137 11.79 9.47 1.35
C ARG A 137 11.27 9.25 2.75
N HIS A 138 10.35 10.07 3.23
CA HIS A 138 9.73 9.86 4.55
C HIS A 138 8.95 8.55 4.62
N ILE A 139 8.48 7.98 3.51
CA ILE A 139 7.85 6.66 3.51
C ILE A 139 8.87 5.54 3.71
N PHE A 140 10.06 5.61 3.11
CA PHE A 140 11.00 4.48 3.08
C PHE A 140 12.27 4.63 3.90
N ASP A 141 12.80 5.83 4.13
CA ASP A 141 14.09 6.03 4.81
C ASP A 141 14.14 5.32 6.17
N GLN A 142 13.14 5.58 7.01
CA GLN A 142 13.07 4.95 8.33
C GLN A 142 12.73 3.44 8.23
N PRO A 143 11.68 2.98 7.53
CA PRO A 143 11.39 1.56 7.45
C PRO A 143 12.48 0.69 6.83
N VAL A 144 13.29 1.23 5.91
CA VAL A 144 14.46 0.51 5.37
C VAL A 144 15.57 0.41 6.41
N ALA A 145 15.85 1.51 7.14
CA ALA A 145 16.89 1.53 8.17
C ALA A 145 16.55 0.65 9.39
N ASP A 146 15.27 0.62 9.78
CA ASP A 146 14.76 -0.09 10.95
C ASP A 146 14.27 -1.52 10.61
N HIS A 147 14.50 -2.01 9.39
CA HIS A 147 13.99 -3.33 8.98
C HIS A 147 14.66 -4.45 9.79
N ASP A 148 13.82 -5.31 10.38
CA ASP A 148 14.25 -6.40 11.25
C ASP A 148 13.47 -7.67 10.89
N ASP A 149 14.19 -8.68 10.41
CA ASP A 149 13.66 -9.97 9.98
C ASP A 149 13.10 -10.78 11.17
N ASP A 150 13.50 -10.49 12.40
CA ASP A 150 13.00 -11.17 13.61
C ASP A 150 11.61 -10.66 14.04
N VAL A 151 11.18 -9.50 13.53
CA VAL A 151 9.84 -8.97 13.81
C VAL A 151 8.80 -9.74 13.00
N PRO A 152 7.72 -10.25 13.63
CA PRO A 152 6.69 -10.98 12.89
C PRO A 152 6.09 -10.16 11.74
N PHE A 153 5.94 -10.78 10.56
CA PHE A 153 5.42 -10.15 9.34
C PHE A 153 4.16 -9.29 9.56
N ALA A 154 3.19 -9.79 10.33
CA ALA A 154 1.95 -9.04 10.62
C ALA A 154 2.19 -7.76 11.43
N GLN A 155 3.19 -7.78 12.31
CA GLN A 155 3.61 -6.63 13.09
C GLN A 155 4.35 -5.63 12.19
N GLN A 156 5.32 -6.09 11.38
CA GLN A 156 6.00 -5.25 10.38
C GLN A 156 4.99 -4.55 9.46
N LYS A 157 3.99 -5.27 8.96
CA LYS A 157 2.92 -4.72 8.10
C LYS A 157 2.11 -3.65 8.82
N THR A 158 1.73 -3.90 10.07
CA THR A 158 0.99 -2.93 10.87
C THR A 158 1.82 -1.66 11.09
N ASP A 159 3.08 -1.81 11.45
CA ASP A 159 3.98 -0.70 11.75
C ASP A 159 4.28 0.14 10.50
N PHE A 160 4.52 -0.51 9.36
CA PHE A 160 4.67 0.18 8.07
C PHE A 160 3.42 0.98 7.69
N TYR A 161 2.22 0.40 7.81
CA TYR A 161 0.99 1.13 7.51
C TYR A 161 0.74 2.30 8.46
N LEU A 162 1.03 2.15 9.75
CA LEU A 162 0.93 3.25 10.72
C LEU A 162 1.93 4.36 10.41
N HIS A 163 3.14 4.00 9.99
CA HIS A 163 4.17 4.94 9.53
C HIS A 163 3.70 5.75 8.33
N VAL A 164 3.24 5.08 7.25
CA VAL A 164 2.71 5.76 6.05
C VAL A 164 1.50 6.64 6.40
N ALA A 165 0.59 6.15 7.25
CA ALA A 165 -0.57 6.91 7.68
C ALA A 165 -0.18 8.20 8.41
N LYS A 166 0.87 8.17 9.24
CA LYS A 166 1.41 9.34 9.92
C LYS A 166 2.08 10.30 8.94
N THR A 167 2.89 9.79 8.02
CA THR A 167 3.61 10.59 7.01
C THR A 167 2.66 11.38 6.11
N LEU A 168 1.51 10.81 5.76
CA LEU A 168 0.54 11.41 4.84
C LEU A 168 -0.71 11.99 5.52
N ASP A 169 -0.78 11.95 6.85
CA ASP A 169 -1.97 12.33 7.64
C ASP A 169 -3.25 11.67 7.09
N CYS A 170 -3.25 10.34 6.99
CA CYS A 170 -4.30 9.56 6.33
C CYS A 170 -5.01 8.59 7.29
N LEU A 171 -6.22 8.98 7.73
CA LEU A 171 -7.04 8.17 8.65
C LEU A 171 -7.45 6.82 8.06
N THR A 172 -7.68 6.73 6.75
CA THR A 172 -8.04 5.49 6.07
C THR A 172 -6.94 4.44 6.21
N ILE A 173 -5.68 4.82 5.96
CA ILE A 173 -4.53 3.92 6.10
C ILE A 173 -4.35 3.54 7.58
N ALA A 174 -4.54 4.48 8.52
CA ALA A 174 -4.50 4.18 9.95
C ALA A 174 -5.60 3.20 10.39
N ALA A 175 -6.81 3.32 9.84
CA ALA A 175 -7.91 2.40 10.12
C ALA A 175 -7.63 1.00 9.57
N LEU A 176 -7.05 0.91 8.37
CA LEU A 176 -6.61 -0.35 7.78
C LEU A 176 -5.52 -1.03 8.60
N ALA A 177 -4.53 -0.28 9.10
CA ALA A 177 -3.50 -0.82 9.99
C ALA A 177 -4.09 -1.47 11.26
N LYS A 178 -5.14 -0.86 11.83
CA LYS A 178 -5.83 -1.40 13.02
C LYS A 178 -6.56 -2.71 12.72
N SER A 179 -7.08 -2.90 11.50
CA SER A 179 -7.78 -4.14 11.12
C SER A 179 -6.81 -5.33 11.07
N PHE A 180 -5.57 -5.13 10.63
CA PHE A 180 -4.53 -6.16 10.64
C PHE A 180 -4.19 -6.62 12.06
N LYS A 181 -4.04 -5.68 12.99
CA LYS A 181 -3.80 -5.98 14.41
C LYS A 181 -4.94 -6.78 15.02
N ALA A 182 -6.19 -6.41 14.72
CA ALA A 182 -7.37 -7.14 15.19
C ALA A 182 -7.41 -8.57 14.63
N ALA A 183 -7.14 -8.75 13.34
CA ALA A 183 -7.09 -10.06 12.70
C ALA A 183 -6.00 -10.95 13.30
N GLY A 184 -4.81 -10.41 13.56
CA GLY A 184 -3.70 -11.14 14.21
C GLY A 184 -4.02 -11.60 15.63
N VAL A 185 -4.75 -10.79 16.41
CA VAL A 185 -5.21 -11.17 17.76
C VAL A 185 -6.23 -12.30 17.70
N VAL A 186 -7.18 -12.24 16.76
CA VAL A 186 -8.17 -13.31 16.56
C VAL A 186 -7.49 -14.62 16.18
N ALA A 187 -6.56 -14.59 15.22
CA ALA A 187 -5.81 -15.78 14.80
C ALA A 187 -5.02 -16.43 15.95
N LYS A 188 -4.33 -15.63 16.78
CA LYS A 188 -3.62 -16.12 17.98
C LYS A 188 -4.57 -16.78 18.99
N LYS A 189 -5.74 -16.19 19.23
CA LYS A 189 -6.75 -16.72 20.16
C LYS A 189 -7.33 -18.05 19.67
N THR A 190 -7.59 -18.17 18.36
CA THR A 190 -8.09 -19.42 17.74
C THR A 190 -7.04 -20.52 17.82
N ARG A 191 -5.77 -20.23 17.51
CA ARG A 191 -4.67 -21.21 17.61
C ARG A 191 -4.46 -21.71 19.03
N LYS A 192 -4.51 -20.81 20.04
CA LYS A 192 -4.41 -21.21 21.45
C LYS A 192 -5.54 -22.16 21.85
N LYS A 193 -6.78 -21.86 21.48
CA LYS A 193 -7.92 -22.75 21.74
C LYS A 193 -7.76 -24.12 21.09
N GLN A 194 -7.19 -24.18 19.89
CA GLN A 194 -6.94 -25.43 19.21
C GLN A 194 -5.85 -26.26 19.91
N ILE A 195 -4.74 -25.62 20.32
CA ILE A 195 -3.68 -26.28 21.10
C ILE A 195 -4.22 -26.79 22.45
N ASP A 196 -5.02 -25.97 23.14
CA ASP A 196 -5.64 -26.36 24.43
C ASP A 196 -6.59 -27.56 24.24
N TYR A 197 -7.33 -27.60 23.13
CA TYR A 197 -8.18 -28.74 22.77
C TYR A 197 -7.36 -30.00 22.47
N GLU A 198 -6.32 -29.90 21.65
CA GLU A 198 -5.41 -31.01 21.32
C GLU A 198 -4.72 -31.58 22.58
N LEU A 199 -4.26 -30.70 23.49
CA LEU A 199 -3.73 -31.11 24.80
C LEU A 199 -4.80 -31.82 25.65
N SER A 200 -6.04 -31.32 25.66
CA SER A 200 -7.13 -31.93 26.44
C SER A 200 -7.51 -33.34 25.92
N CYS A 201 -7.47 -33.55 24.61
CA CYS A 201 -7.67 -34.86 23.98
C CYS A 201 -6.50 -35.81 24.25
N SER A 202 -5.27 -35.29 24.32
CA SER A 202 -4.07 -36.06 24.67
C SER A 202 -4.07 -36.53 26.13
N ILE A 203 -4.63 -35.75 27.06
CA ILE A 203 -4.64 -36.04 28.49
C ILE A 203 -5.84 -36.92 28.89
N ASN A 204 -6.96 -36.87 28.16
CA ASN A 204 -8.14 -37.70 28.42
C ASN A 204 -8.83 -38.16 27.12
N PRO A 205 -8.53 -39.38 26.62
CA PRO A 205 -9.00 -39.83 25.30
C PRO A 205 -10.51 -40.07 25.21
N ARG A 206 -11.26 -39.99 26.32
CA ARG A 206 -12.74 -40.08 26.31
C ARG A 206 -13.45 -38.82 25.81
N ILE A 207 -12.73 -37.71 25.59
CA ILE A 207 -13.30 -36.44 25.11
C ILE A 207 -13.42 -36.42 23.56
N SER A 208 -12.89 -37.42 22.86
CA SER A 208 -12.78 -37.51 21.40
C SER A 208 -14.10 -37.57 20.60
N THR A 209 -15.28 -37.62 21.22
CA THR A 209 -16.55 -37.82 20.50
C THR A 209 -17.29 -36.54 20.12
N ALA A 210 -16.75 -35.35 20.42
CA ALA A 210 -17.34 -34.07 20.01
C ALA A 210 -16.36 -33.25 19.17
N SER A 211 -16.23 -33.58 17.88
CA SER A 211 -15.55 -32.70 16.91
C SER A 211 -16.24 -31.33 16.85
N PRO A 212 -15.53 -30.21 17.01
CA PRO A 212 -16.09 -28.91 16.70
C PRO A 212 -16.18 -28.79 15.17
N ILE A 213 -17.38 -28.95 14.63
CA ILE A 213 -17.69 -28.67 13.22
C ILE A 213 -17.46 -27.17 12.99
N PHE A 214 -16.31 -26.81 12.42
CA PHE A 214 -15.97 -25.45 12.02
C PHE A 214 -16.07 -25.37 10.48
N TRP A 215 -17.30 -25.27 9.96
CA TRP A 215 -17.51 -24.82 8.59
C TRP A 215 -17.70 -23.30 8.59
N PRO A 216 -16.92 -22.51 7.82
CA PRO A 216 -17.32 -21.15 7.51
C PRO A 216 -18.57 -21.21 6.64
N LYS A 217 -19.63 -20.51 7.03
CA LYS A 217 -20.79 -20.31 6.14
C LYS A 217 -20.38 -19.40 4.96
N PRO A 218 -20.93 -19.65 3.75
CA PRO A 218 -20.62 -18.87 2.55
C PRO A 218 -21.04 -17.39 2.69
#